data_AF-M4CZR8-F1
#
_entry.id   AF-M4CZR8-F1
#
_cell.length_a   1.000
_cell.length_b   1.000
_cell.length_c   1.000
_cell.angle_alpha   90.00
_cell.angle_beta   90.00
_cell.angle_gamma   90.00
#
_symmetry.space_group_name_H-M   'P 1'
#
loop_
_entity.id
_entity.type
_entity.pdbx_description
1 polymer ?
#
loop_
_entity_poly.entity_id
_entity_poly.type
_entity_poly.pdbx_seq_one_letter_code
_entity_poly.pdbx_strand_id
1 'polypeptide(L)'
;MKVCIYKKLGFSVDEVWSTFKKWPYLLKYSEKKITQTFETLRECGLTEEEVRAVVKKYPECVGTSEEKIVGSVETFVELGFTGEEALMIIKRHPQCIGLASDTVKSKIEFLVGKMGWGLKDVASTPIVLGFSLEKFILPRCNVIRALMSKRLIGEMPAISSALTSPKLRFLKNFVKKHEEVLPELISIFNGDCVSLA
;
A
#
# COMPACT_ATOMS: atom_id res chain seq x y z
N MET A 1 -14.37 28.29 12.98
CA MET A 1 -13.06 28.31 12.26
C MET A 1 -12.58 26.87 12.15
N LYS A 2 -12.12 26.41 10.98
CA LYS A 2 -11.78 24.98 10.77
C LYS A 2 -10.74 24.44 11.74
N VAL A 3 -9.86 25.30 12.28
CA VAL A 3 -8.94 24.92 13.35
C VAL A 3 -9.67 24.40 14.60
N CYS A 4 -10.83 24.96 14.95
CA CYS A 4 -11.59 24.55 16.13
C CYS A 4 -12.10 23.11 16.04
N ILE A 5 -12.54 22.65 14.86
CA ILE A 5 -13.01 21.27 14.72
C ILE A 5 -11.85 20.29 14.87
N TYR A 6 -10.69 20.53 14.24
CA TYR A 6 -9.54 19.65 14.41
C TYR A 6 -8.99 19.66 15.84
N LYS A 7 -9.06 20.79 16.57
CA LYS A 7 -8.74 20.82 18.00
C LYS A 7 -9.67 19.94 18.84
N LYS A 8 -10.99 19.95 18.55
CA LYS A 8 -11.95 19.06 19.20
C LYS A 8 -11.67 17.59 18.89
N LEU A 9 -11.16 17.30 17.70
CA LEU A 9 -10.71 15.97 17.26
C LEU A 9 -9.29 15.62 17.76
N GLY A 10 -8.76 16.36 18.74
CA GLY A 10 -7.50 16.04 19.42
C GLY A 10 -6.22 16.48 18.71
N PHE A 11 -6.29 17.33 17.68
CA PHE A 11 -5.09 17.91 17.07
C PHE A 11 -4.57 19.11 17.87
N SER A 12 -3.25 19.23 17.96
CA SER A 12 -2.64 20.49 18.42
C SER A 12 -2.78 21.58 17.33
N VAL A 13 -2.69 22.86 17.72
CA VAL A 13 -2.77 23.97 16.77
C VAL A 13 -1.66 23.88 15.71
N ASP A 14 -0.45 23.49 16.13
CA ASP A 14 0.69 23.33 15.22
C ASP A 14 0.49 22.18 14.24
N GLU A 15 -0.09 21.07 14.70
CA GLU A 15 -0.42 19.94 13.84
C GLU A 15 -1.45 20.31 12.78
N VAL A 16 -2.49 21.07 13.16
CA VAL A 16 -3.48 21.58 12.22
C VAL A 16 -2.82 22.44 11.15
N TRP A 17 -1.99 23.40 11.54
CA TRP A 17 -1.30 24.26 10.59
C TRP A 17 -0.32 23.50 9.69
N SER A 18 0.40 22.52 10.24
CA SER A 18 1.30 21.66 9.46
C SER A 18 0.53 20.84 8.41
N THR A 19 -0.67 20.37 8.77
CA THR A 19 -1.53 19.59 7.88
C THR A 19 -2.11 20.47 6.78
N PHE A 20 -2.60 21.67 7.11
CA PHE A 20 -3.10 22.64 6.12
C PHE A 20 -2.03 23.14 5.17
N LYS A 21 -0.78 23.31 5.63
CA LYS A 21 0.35 23.66 4.75
C LYS A 21 0.68 22.55 3.76
N LYS A 22 0.66 21.29 4.22
CA LYS A 22 0.89 20.12 3.35
C LYS A 22 -0.26 19.92 2.37
N TRP A 23 -1.49 20.14 2.82
CA TRP A 23 -2.71 19.89 2.06
C TRP A 23 -3.74 21.01 2.23
N PRO A 24 -3.56 22.15 1.52
CA PRO A 24 -4.47 23.29 1.60
C PRO A 24 -5.91 22.95 1.22
N TYR A 25 -6.11 21.90 0.41
CA TYR A 25 -7.42 21.45 -0.06
C TYR A 25 -8.35 20.99 1.06
N LEU A 26 -7.80 20.58 2.22
CA LEU A 26 -8.59 20.26 3.41
C LEU A 26 -9.51 21.41 3.85
N LEU A 27 -9.07 22.64 3.61
CA LEU A 27 -9.85 23.84 3.89
C LEU A 27 -11.08 23.99 2.99
N LYS A 28 -11.36 23.07 2.07
CA LYS A 28 -12.61 23.04 1.31
C LYS A 28 -13.70 22.20 1.99
N TYR A 29 -13.34 21.19 2.79
CA TYR A 29 -14.33 20.29 3.40
C TYR A 29 -15.11 20.94 4.54
N SER A 30 -16.40 20.63 4.65
CA SER A 30 -17.26 21.14 5.73
C SER A 30 -16.90 20.49 7.06
N GLU A 31 -17.23 21.16 8.18
CA GLU A 31 -17.03 20.58 9.52
C GLU A 31 -17.77 19.24 9.66
N LYS A 32 -19.00 19.15 9.12
CA LYS A 32 -19.77 17.90 9.05
C LYS A 32 -18.99 16.79 8.34
N LYS A 33 -18.41 17.06 7.17
CA LYS A 33 -17.67 16.03 6.42
C LYS A 33 -16.43 15.56 7.18
N ILE A 34 -15.71 16.49 7.80
CA ILE A 34 -14.54 16.16 8.63
C ILE A 34 -14.96 15.25 9.79
N THR A 35 -15.97 15.62 10.56
CA THR A 35 -16.45 14.81 11.69
C THR A 35 -16.91 13.44 11.23
N GLN A 36 -17.70 13.36 10.17
CA GLN A 36 -18.23 12.09 9.66
C GLN A 36 -17.10 11.13 9.26
N THR A 37 -16.06 11.60 8.58
CA THR A 37 -14.91 10.75 8.23
C THR A 37 -14.18 10.21 9.46
N PHE A 38 -14.02 11.03 10.50
CA PHE A 38 -13.39 10.58 11.75
C PHE A 38 -14.23 9.53 12.46
N GLU A 39 -15.54 9.73 12.52
CA GLU A 39 -16.49 8.77 13.10
C GLU A 39 -16.48 7.45 12.33
N THR A 40 -16.52 7.47 11.00
CA THR A 40 -16.47 6.26 10.18
C THR A 40 -15.16 5.48 10.39
N LEU A 41 -14.01 6.16 10.44
CA LEU A 41 -12.73 5.47 10.72
C LEU A 41 -12.73 4.85 12.13
N ARG A 42 -13.35 5.50 13.12
CA ARG A 42 -13.51 4.93 14.46
C ARG A 42 -14.45 3.72 14.47
N GLU A 43 -15.56 3.79 13.73
CA GLU A 43 -16.51 2.68 13.59
C GLU A 43 -15.89 1.46 12.89
N CYS A 44 -14.91 1.66 11.99
CA CYS A 44 -14.09 0.57 11.45
C CYS A 44 -13.19 -0.10 12.51
N GLY A 45 -13.02 0.49 13.70
CA GLY A 45 -12.23 -0.06 14.79
C GLY A 45 -10.89 0.63 15.03
N LEU A 46 -10.61 1.78 14.40
CA LEU A 46 -9.43 2.57 14.73
C LEU A 46 -9.64 3.36 16.03
N THR A 47 -8.59 3.43 16.85
CA THR A 47 -8.57 4.33 18.02
C THR A 47 -8.48 5.80 17.60
N GLU A 48 -8.85 6.72 18.48
CA GLU A 48 -8.78 8.17 18.22
C GLU A 48 -7.34 8.60 17.81
N GLU A 49 -6.32 8.04 18.44
CA GLU A 49 -4.91 8.26 18.11
C GLU A 49 -4.58 7.79 16.70
N GLU A 50 -5.08 6.63 16.30
CA GLU A 50 -4.84 6.05 14.98
C GLU A 50 -5.59 6.79 13.88
N VAL A 51 -6.83 7.21 14.12
CA VAL A 51 -7.58 8.09 13.20
C VAL A 51 -6.80 9.38 12.96
N ARG A 52 -6.31 10.04 14.02
CA ARG A 52 -5.46 11.23 13.88
C ARG A 52 -4.20 10.93 13.07
N ALA A 53 -3.54 9.79 13.32
CA ALA A 53 -2.33 9.41 12.58
C ALA A 53 -2.61 9.16 11.09
N VAL A 54 -3.72 8.51 10.75
CA VAL A 54 -4.18 8.30 9.37
C VAL A 54 -4.41 9.63 8.67
N VAL A 55 -5.20 10.51 9.27
CA VAL A 55 -5.54 11.82 8.68
C VAL A 55 -4.31 12.71 8.54
N LYS A 56 -3.36 12.70 9.49
CA LYS A 56 -2.09 13.43 9.36
C LYS A 56 -1.24 12.92 8.20
N LYS A 57 -1.24 11.61 7.96
CA LYS A 57 -0.44 10.94 6.95
C LYS A 57 -1.03 11.08 5.55
N TYR A 58 -2.35 11.05 5.44
CA TYR A 58 -3.10 11.09 4.18
C TYR A 58 -4.40 11.87 4.37
N PRO A 59 -4.34 13.21 4.39
CA PRO A 59 -5.52 14.01 4.68
C PRO A 59 -6.62 13.92 3.60
N GLU A 60 -6.27 13.46 2.40
CA GLU A 60 -7.20 13.20 1.30
C GLU A 60 -8.30 12.21 1.68
N CYS A 61 -8.08 11.37 2.71
CA CYS A 61 -9.12 10.47 3.21
C CYS A 61 -10.39 11.22 3.66
N VAL A 62 -10.26 12.48 4.12
CA VAL A 62 -11.41 13.35 4.48
C VAL A 62 -12.32 13.63 3.28
N GLY A 63 -11.76 13.62 2.07
CA GLY A 63 -12.51 13.76 0.84
C GLY A 63 -13.19 12.48 0.35
N THR A 64 -12.90 11.34 0.98
CA THR A 64 -13.41 10.05 0.56
C THR A 64 -14.79 9.79 1.16
N SER A 65 -15.65 9.07 0.45
CA SER A 65 -16.97 8.71 0.97
C SER A 65 -16.84 7.65 2.07
N GLU A 66 -17.80 7.63 2.97
CA GLU A 66 -17.88 6.71 4.09
C GLU A 66 -17.94 5.26 3.58
N GLU A 67 -18.71 5.01 2.52
CA GLU A 67 -18.84 3.70 1.88
C GLU A 67 -17.52 3.21 1.30
N LYS A 68 -16.68 4.12 0.77
CA LYS A 68 -15.34 3.75 0.28
C LYS A 68 -14.40 3.39 1.42
N ILE A 69 -14.49 4.09 2.56
CA ILE A 69 -13.68 3.77 3.74
C ILE A 69 -14.05 2.39 4.27
N VAL A 70 -15.33 2.16 4.54
CA VAL A 70 -15.84 0.88 5.05
C VAL A 70 -15.56 -0.24 4.04
N GLY A 71 -15.93 -0.04 2.78
CA GLY A 71 -15.74 -1.03 1.72
C GLY A 71 -14.27 -1.38 1.48
N SER A 72 -13.33 -0.47 1.75
CA SER A 72 -11.89 -0.80 1.67
C SER A 72 -11.46 -1.79 2.76
N VAL A 73 -11.96 -1.63 3.99
CA VAL A 73 -11.68 -2.55 5.10
C VAL A 73 -12.33 -3.90 4.83
N GLU A 74 -13.60 -3.90 4.41
CA GLU A 74 -14.35 -5.11 4.04
C GLU A 74 -13.65 -5.87 2.91
N THR A 75 -13.19 -5.17 1.86
CA THR A 75 -12.43 -5.77 0.76
C THR A 75 -11.21 -6.55 1.27
N PHE A 76 -10.44 -6.00 2.22
CA PHE A 76 -9.30 -6.74 2.78
C PHE A 76 -9.75 -7.95 3.58
N VAL A 77 -10.81 -7.85 4.38
CA VAL A 77 -11.34 -8.99 5.13
C VAL A 77 -11.83 -10.10 4.20
N GLU A 78 -12.55 -9.76 3.12
CA GLU A 78 -13.00 -10.70 2.09
C GLU A 78 -11.85 -11.40 1.36
N LEU A 79 -10.70 -10.73 1.23
CA LEU A 79 -9.48 -11.30 0.66
C LEU A 79 -8.69 -12.18 1.64
N GLY A 80 -9.22 -12.39 2.85
CA GLY A 80 -8.70 -13.33 3.84
C GLY A 80 -7.79 -12.71 4.91
N PHE A 81 -7.64 -11.39 4.94
CA PHE A 81 -6.94 -10.71 6.04
C PHE A 81 -7.80 -10.72 7.30
N THR A 82 -7.18 -10.75 8.48
CA THR A 82 -7.95 -10.47 9.72
C THR A 82 -8.40 -9.01 9.76
N GLY A 83 -9.41 -8.70 10.59
CA GLY A 83 -9.83 -7.32 10.80
C GLY A 83 -8.66 -6.43 11.26
N GLU A 84 -7.82 -6.93 12.17
CA GLU A 84 -6.63 -6.22 12.65
C GLU A 84 -5.58 -6.00 11.55
N GLU A 85 -5.39 -6.98 10.66
CA GLU A 85 -4.48 -6.84 9.52
C GLU A 85 -5.01 -5.83 8.51
N ALA A 86 -6.31 -5.84 8.21
CA ALA A 86 -6.96 -4.85 7.36
C ALA A 86 -6.78 -3.43 7.92
N LEU A 87 -7.05 -3.22 9.22
CA LEU A 87 -6.83 -1.94 9.89
C LEU A 87 -5.35 -1.56 9.94
N MET A 88 -4.45 -2.52 10.10
CA MET A 88 -3.00 -2.29 10.03
C MET A 88 -2.57 -1.79 8.65
N ILE A 89 -3.13 -2.35 7.57
CA ILE A 89 -2.91 -1.90 6.19
C ILE A 89 -3.34 -0.45 6.03
N ILE A 90 -4.57 -0.11 6.43
CA ILE A 90 -5.10 1.26 6.34
C ILE A 90 -4.24 2.24 7.16
N LYS A 91 -3.86 1.88 8.39
CA LYS A 91 -3.00 2.71 9.24
C LYS A 91 -1.62 2.95 8.62
N ARG A 92 -1.00 1.91 8.08
CA ARG A 92 0.35 1.99 7.51
C ARG A 92 0.36 2.64 6.13
N HIS A 93 -0.69 2.48 5.32
CA HIS A 93 -0.78 3.06 3.99
C HIS A 93 -2.23 3.48 3.67
N PRO A 94 -2.70 4.62 4.19
CA PRO A 94 -4.09 5.04 4.04
C PRO A 94 -4.55 5.26 2.59
N GLN A 95 -3.60 5.41 1.66
CA GLN A 95 -3.88 5.46 0.22
C GLN A 95 -4.66 4.22 -0.26
N CYS A 96 -4.57 3.09 0.45
CA CYS A 96 -5.35 1.90 0.18
C CYS A 96 -6.87 2.14 0.23
N ILE A 97 -7.36 3.11 1.01
CA ILE A 97 -8.77 3.51 1.04
C ILE A 97 -9.26 3.94 -0.36
N GLY A 98 -8.39 4.57 -1.14
CA GLY A 98 -8.74 5.10 -2.46
C GLY A 98 -8.65 4.08 -3.60
N LEU A 99 -8.18 2.86 -3.33
CA LEU A 99 -8.03 1.83 -4.36
C LEU A 99 -9.37 1.17 -4.66
N ALA A 100 -9.62 0.88 -5.94
CA ALA A 100 -10.77 0.06 -6.33
C ALA A 100 -10.60 -1.38 -5.83
N SER A 101 -11.69 -2.00 -5.37
CA SER A 101 -11.69 -3.36 -4.83
C SER A 101 -11.11 -4.37 -5.81
N ASP A 102 -11.51 -4.32 -7.09
CA ASP A 102 -10.97 -5.18 -8.15
C ASP A 102 -9.46 -5.02 -8.33
N THR A 103 -8.95 -3.79 -8.21
CA THR A 103 -7.51 -3.52 -8.28
C THR A 103 -6.77 -4.15 -7.10
N VAL A 104 -7.33 -4.09 -5.90
CA VAL A 104 -6.73 -4.74 -4.71
C VAL A 104 -6.76 -6.25 -4.89
N LYS A 105 -7.91 -6.81 -5.28
CA LYS A 105 -8.11 -8.25 -5.50
C LYS A 105 -7.10 -8.81 -6.50
N SER A 106 -6.95 -8.19 -7.68
CA SER A 106 -5.98 -8.65 -8.68
C SER A 106 -4.53 -8.61 -8.17
N LYS A 107 -4.17 -7.61 -7.36
CA LYS A 107 -2.82 -7.52 -6.77
C LYS A 107 -2.60 -8.59 -5.70
N ILE A 108 -3.58 -8.84 -4.84
CA ILE A 108 -3.50 -9.88 -3.82
C ILE A 108 -3.44 -11.27 -4.46
N GLU A 109 -4.30 -11.56 -5.43
CA GLU A 109 -4.27 -12.84 -6.17
C GLU A 109 -2.91 -13.07 -6.85
N PHE A 110 -2.32 -12.03 -7.43
CA PHE A 110 -1.00 -12.15 -8.02
C PHE A 110 0.11 -12.35 -6.98
N LEU A 111 0.17 -11.54 -5.93
CA LEU A 111 1.23 -11.59 -4.93
C LEU A 111 1.16 -12.86 -4.06
N VAL A 112 -0.03 -13.24 -3.63
CA VAL A 112 -0.24 -14.38 -2.74
C VAL A 112 -0.44 -15.65 -3.53
N GLY A 113 -1.39 -15.65 -4.48
CA GLY A 113 -1.73 -16.83 -5.26
C GLY A 113 -0.65 -17.25 -6.26
N LYS A 114 -0.11 -16.30 -7.05
CA LYS A 114 0.84 -16.63 -8.14
C LYS A 114 2.30 -16.56 -7.71
N MET A 115 2.64 -15.68 -6.77
CA MET A 115 4.02 -15.51 -6.32
C MET A 115 4.32 -16.23 -5.01
N GLY A 116 3.32 -16.54 -4.19
CA GLY A 116 3.49 -17.32 -2.97
C GLY A 116 3.92 -16.52 -1.74
N TRP A 117 3.81 -15.17 -1.73
CA TRP A 117 3.93 -14.40 -0.49
C TRP A 117 2.72 -14.67 0.42
N GLY A 118 2.92 -14.59 1.74
CA GLY A 118 1.81 -14.67 2.69
C GLY A 118 1.01 -13.37 2.75
N LEU A 119 -0.28 -13.47 3.16
CA LEU A 119 -1.09 -12.28 3.44
C LEU A 119 -0.40 -11.35 4.45
N LYS A 120 0.19 -11.92 5.50
CA LYS A 120 0.95 -11.18 6.51
C LYS A 120 2.15 -10.40 5.95
N ASP A 121 2.80 -10.91 4.90
CA ASP A 121 3.89 -10.18 4.22
C ASP A 121 3.36 -8.93 3.53
N VAL A 122 2.19 -9.03 2.89
CA VAL A 122 1.51 -7.92 2.24
C VAL A 122 1.01 -6.91 3.28
N ALA A 123 0.38 -7.38 4.37
CA ALA A 123 -0.08 -6.53 5.48
C ALA A 123 1.08 -5.77 6.15
N SER A 124 2.25 -6.40 6.20
CA SER A 124 3.47 -5.77 6.72
C SER A 124 4.04 -4.70 5.78
N THR A 125 3.77 -4.80 4.46
CA THR A 125 4.32 -3.93 3.41
C THR A 125 3.23 -3.35 2.48
N PRO A 126 2.20 -2.64 3.00
CA PRO A 126 1.01 -2.30 2.23
C PRO A 126 1.25 -1.29 1.11
N ILE A 127 2.36 -0.53 1.16
CA ILE A 127 2.78 0.37 0.09
C ILE A 127 2.93 -0.35 -1.27
N VAL A 128 3.17 -1.67 -1.27
CA VAL A 128 3.24 -2.45 -2.51
C VAL A 128 1.94 -2.35 -3.33
N LEU A 129 0.79 -2.21 -2.66
CA LEU A 129 -0.52 -2.07 -3.29
C LEU A 129 -0.69 -0.73 -4.00
N GLY A 130 0.16 0.27 -3.71
CA GLY A 130 0.19 1.54 -4.42
C GLY A 130 0.90 1.46 -5.78
N PHE A 131 1.71 0.43 -6.04
CA PHE A 131 2.44 0.31 -7.30
C PHE A 131 1.59 -0.30 -8.42
N SER A 132 1.90 0.04 -9.67
CA SER A 132 1.28 -0.57 -10.85
C SER A 132 1.61 -2.06 -10.90
N LEU A 133 0.59 -2.90 -11.09
CA LEU A 133 0.79 -4.34 -11.26
C LEU A 133 1.68 -4.61 -12.49
N GLU A 134 1.29 -4.08 -13.64
CA GLU A 134 1.95 -4.33 -14.91
C GLU A 134 3.32 -3.65 -15.04
N LYS A 135 3.40 -2.35 -14.71
CA LYS A 135 4.60 -1.55 -14.99
C LYS A 135 5.68 -1.69 -13.93
N PHE A 136 5.33 -2.18 -12.74
CA PHE A 136 6.25 -2.18 -11.60
C PHE A 136 6.37 -3.56 -10.93
N ILE A 137 5.25 -4.18 -10.55
CA ILE A 137 5.27 -5.44 -9.81
C ILE A 137 5.70 -6.60 -10.72
N LEU A 138 5.11 -6.74 -11.90
CA LEU A 138 5.38 -7.84 -12.83
C LEU A 138 6.87 -7.94 -13.23
N PRO A 139 7.56 -6.88 -13.69
CA PRO A 139 8.95 -7.00 -14.12
C PRO A 139 9.87 -7.49 -13.01
N ARG A 140 9.65 -7.03 -11.77
CA ARG A 140 10.43 -7.45 -10.61
C ARG A 140 10.10 -8.89 -10.20
N CYS A 141 8.82 -9.25 -10.18
CA CYS A 141 8.40 -10.61 -9.85
C CYS A 141 8.89 -11.62 -10.89
N ASN A 142 8.96 -11.26 -12.17
CA ASN A 142 9.49 -12.15 -13.20
C ASN A 142 10.98 -12.44 -12.99
N VAL A 143 11.77 -11.43 -12.59
CA VAL A 143 13.17 -11.63 -12.18
C VAL A 143 13.24 -12.57 -10.98
N ILE A 144 12.46 -12.33 -9.92
CA ILE A 144 12.46 -13.21 -8.73
C ILE A 144 12.08 -14.64 -9.10
N ARG A 145 11.07 -14.82 -9.96
CA ARG A 145 10.64 -16.14 -10.42
C ARG A 145 11.74 -16.85 -11.21
N ALA A 146 12.44 -16.14 -12.09
CA ALA A 146 13.57 -16.71 -12.85
C ALA A 146 14.74 -17.11 -11.94
N LEU A 147 15.03 -16.31 -10.90
CA LEU A 147 16.05 -16.67 -9.91
C LEU A 147 15.66 -17.92 -9.10
N MET A 148 14.40 -18.02 -8.68
CA MET A 148 13.87 -19.18 -7.96
C MET A 148 13.93 -20.44 -8.83
N SER A 149 13.51 -20.37 -10.09
CA SER A 149 13.49 -21.52 -11.00
C SER A 149 14.89 -22.06 -11.30
N LYS A 150 15.89 -21.16 -11.38
CA LYS A 150 17.31 -21.51 -11.55
C LYS A 150 18.02 -21.83 -10.23
N ARG A 151 17.31 -21.82 -9.10
CA ARG A 151 17.85 -22.06 -7.74
C ARG A 151 18.99 -21.11 -7.36
N LEU A 152 19.00 -19.90 -7.91
CA LEU A 152 20.00 -18.86 -7.63
C LEU A 152 19.71 -18.09 -6.34
N ILE A 153 18.49 -18.19 -5.84
CA ILE A 153 18.09 -17.76 -4.50
C ILE A 153 17.40 -18.92 -3.78
N GLY A 154 17.66 -19.08 -2.48
CA GLY A 154 17.18 -20.22 -1.70
C GLY A 154 15.77 -20.06 -1.14
N GLU A 155 15.31 -18.82 -0.94
CA GLU A 155 14.03 -18.51 -0.31
C GLU A 155 13.38 -17.29 -0.97
N MET A 156 12.05 -17.18 -0.82
CA MET A 156 11.30 -16.03 -1.28
C MET A 156 11.77 -14.76 -0.56
N PRO A 157 12.26 -13.74 -1.27
CA PRO A 157 12.70 -12.50 -0.64
C PRO A 157 11.51 -11.74 -0.04
N ALA A 158 11.76 -10.99 1.03
CA ALA A 158 10.76 -10.10 1.61
C ALA A 158 10.22 -9.10 0.56
N ILE A 159 8.91 -8.84 0.58
CA ILE A 159 8.23 -7.87 -0.31
C ILE A 159 8.94 -6.50 -0.27
N SER A 160 9.40 -6.08 0.90
CA SER A 160 10.12 -4.81 1.05
C SER A 160 11.39 -4.75 0.18
N SER A 161 12.18 -5.84 0.15
CA SER A 161 13.40 -5.94 -0.65
C SER A 161 13.09 -6.11 -2.14
N ALA A 162 12.14 -6.98 -2.48
CA ALA A 162 11.82 -7.29 -3.87
C ALA A 162 11.04 -6.15 -4.55
N LEU A 163 9.99 -5.64 -3.92
CA LEU A 163 8.94 -4.83 -4.56
C LEU A 163 8.83 -3.41 -4.02
N THR A 164 9.60 -3.00 -3.01
CA THR A 164 9.58 -1.59 -2.55
C THR A 164 10.94 -0.91 -2.59
N SER A 165 12.01 -1.69 -2.80
CA SER A 165 13.35 -1.16 -2.87
C SER A 165 13.55 -0.24 -4.10
N PRO A 166 14.42 0.77 -4.00
CA PRO A 166 14.80 1.59 -5.15
C PRO A 166 15.33 0.73 -6.30
N LYS A 167 15.05 1.11 -7.55
CA LYS A 167 15.43 0.35 -8.76
C LYS A 167 16.91 -0.08 -8.75
N LEU A 168 17.82 0.82 -8.41
CA LEU A 168 19.26 0.52 -8.35
C LEU A 168 19.60 -0.55 -7.31
N ARG A 169 18.92 -0.54 -6.15
CA ARG A 169 19.11 -1.56 -5.11
C ARG A 169 18.56 -2.91 -5.56
N PHE A 170 17.39 -2.93 -6.20
CA PHE A 170 16.84 -4.14 -6.81
C PHE A 170 17.81 -4.75 -7.82
N LEU A 171 18.27 -3.95 -8.80
CA LEU A 171 19.20 -4.41 -9.83
C LEU A 171 20.52 -4.90 -9.24
N LYS A 172 21.07 -4.21 -8.24
CA LYS A 172 22.28 -4.66 -7.55
C LYS A 172 22.09 -6.03 -6.90
N ASN A 173 20.98 -6.23 -6.20
CA ASN A 173 20.78 -7.40 -5.35
C ASN A 173 20.28 -8.63 -6.10
N PHE A 174 19.46 -8.44 -7.13
CA PHE A 174 18.75 -9.53 -7.81
C PHE A 174 19.14 -9.70 -9.29
N VAL A 175 19.91 -8.78 -9.87
CA VAL A 175 20.28 -8.85 -11.29
C VAL A 175 21.80 -8.92 -11.44
N LYS A 176 22.53 -7.88 -11.04
CA LYS A 176 23.97 -7.77 -11.19
C LYS A 176 24.80 -8.77 -10.38
N LYS A 177 24.19 -9.40 -9.36
CA LYS A 177 24.85 -10.42 -8.54
C LYS A 177 25.01 -11.76 -9.27
N HIS A 178 24.22 -11.98 -10.31
CA HIS A 178 24.15 -13.25 -11.06
C HIS A 178 24.71 -13.03 -12.47
N GLU A 179 26.03 -12.88 -12.56
CA GLU A 179 26.73 -12.55 -13.81
C GLU A 179 26.45 -13.57 -14.93
N GLU A 180 26.29 -14.84 -14.55
CA GLU A 180 26.04 -15.97 -15.44
C GLU A 180 24.72 -15.87 -16.22
N VAL A 181 23.71 -15.18 -15.68
CA VAL A 181 22.38 -15.00 -16.28
C VAL A 181 22.02 -13.53 -16.45
N LEU A 182 22.99 -12.63 -16.31
CA LEU A 182 22.75 -11.19 -16.32
C LEU A 182 22.01 -10.69 -17.57
N PRO A 183 22.36 -11.08 -18.81
CA PRO A 183 21.64 -10.64 -20.01
C PRO A 183 20.17 -11.05 -20.00
N GLU A 184 19.88 -12.28 -19.56
CA GLU A 184 18.52 -12.82 -19.45
C GLU A 184 17.70 -12.04 -18.41
N LEU A 185 18.28 -11.81 -17.22
CA LEU A 185 17.59 -11.07 -16.15
C LEU A 185 17.32 -9.61 -16.53
N ILE A 186 18.20 -8.98 -17.31
CA ILE A 186 17.96 -7.63 -17.85
C ILE A 186 16.82 -7.64 -18.87
N SER A 187 16.77 -8.61 -19.78
CA SER A 187 15.67 -8.79 -20.74
C SER A 187 14.33 -8.94 -20.01
N ILE A 188 14.28 -9.85 -19.04
CA ILE A 188 13.08 -10.10 -18.22
C ILE A 188 12.63 -8.84 -17.48
N PHE A 189 13.58 -8.09 -16.90
CA PHE A 189 13.29 -6.87 -16.16
C PHE A 189 12.78 -5.73 -17.05
N ASN A 190 13.19 -5.66 -18.31
CA ASN A 190 12.74 -4.63 -19.25
C ASN A 190 11.39 -4.97 -19.91
N GLY A 191 10.90 -6.20 -19.75
CA GLY A 191 9.66 -6.66 -20.38
C GLY A 191 9.86 -7.16 -21.81
N ASP A 192 11.11 -7.35 -22.24
CA ASP A 192 11.45 -8.04 -23.47
C ASP A 192 11.24 -9.54 -23.22
N CYS A 193 10.05 -10.04 -23.62
CA CYS A 193 9.51 -11.38 -23.39
C CYS A 193 10.51 -12.51 -23.14
N VAL A 194 10.28 -13.29 -22.08
CA VAL A 194 10.32 -14.75 -22.18
C VAL A 194 9.00 -15.28 -21.66
N SER A 195 8.18 -15.78 -22.58
CA SER A 195 7.04 -16.64 -22.27
C SER A 195 7.52 -17.81 -21.42
N LEU A 196 7.16 -17.83 -20.14
CA LEU A 196 7.28 -19.04 -19.32
C LEU A 196 5.93 -19.76 -19.41
N ALA A 197 5.93 -20.85 -20.16
CA ALA A 197 4.87 -21.84 -20.21
C ALA A 197 4.60 -22.46 -18.83
#